data_AF-A0A067PJY8-F1
#
_entry.id   AF-A0A067PJY8-F1
#
_cell.length_a   1.000
_cell.length_b   1.000
_cell.length_c   1.000
_cell.angle_alpha   90.00
_cell.angle_beta   90.00
_cell.angle_gamma   90.00
#
_symmetry.space_group_name_H-M   'P 1'
#
loop_
_entity.id
_entity.type
_entity.pdbx_description
1 polymer ?
#
loop_
_entity_poly.entity_id
_entity_poly.type
_entity_poly.pdbx_seq_one_letter_code
_entity_poly.pdbx_strand_id
1 'polypeptide(L)'
;MCIGFGNNETPWTNTAFLDLIGRSSCALKSLQFLYVFESDDDVLECIEQIPSLECVRILVLSWQDRVVTDHLLGFLTVAEDDDGLSASYALPNMKKLTLEGTVSCSEEALSAMIRSRWELTNTSGRVARLEEVTLRVNGFVLSDPFLGLEDCIQEGLLLRLDDDCDPTEVDSSLSAEDSDSSSGSSN
;
A
#
# COMPACT_ATOMS: atom_id res chain seq x y z
N MET A 1 -10.41 5.00 2.10
CA MET A 1 -10.93 4.32 3.30
C MET A 1 -9.74 3.72 4.03
N CYS A 2 -9.67 3.86 5.35
CA CYS A 2 -8.58 3.30 6.16
C CYS A 2 -9.13 2.13 6.98
N ILE A 3 -8.49 0.97 6.89
CA ILE A 3 -8.82 -0.21 7.69
C ILE A 3 -7.65 -0.41 8.65
N GLY A 4 -7.89 -0.33 9.96
CA GLY A 4 -6.87 -0.53 10.99
C GLY A 4 -7.44 -1.31 12.18
N PHE A 5 -6.59 -2.11 12.83
CA PHE A 5 -6.99 -3.05 13.87
C PHE A 5 -6.83 -2.48 15.28
N GLY A 6 -7.87 -2.61 16.09
CA GLY A 6 -7.79 -2.58 17.56
C GLY A 6 -7.64 -4.01 18.09
N ASN A 7 -6.80 -4.19 19.10
CA ASN A 7 -6.31 -5.47 19.60
C ASN A 7 -7.38 -6.55 19.85
N ASN A 8 -7.19 -7.72 19.22
CA ASN A 8 -7.58 -9.10 19.60
C ASN A 8 -8.99 -9.37 20.14
N GLU A 9 -10.02 -9.67 19.31
CA GLU A 9 -11.04 -10.69 19.67
C GLU A 9 -11.78 -11.38 18.48
N THR A 10 -11.59 -10.98 17.22
CA THR A 10 -12.09 -11.78 16.07
C THR A 10 -11.10 -11.74 14.89
N PRO A 11 -10.71 -12.88 14.30
CA PRO A 11 -9.97 -12.87 13.04
C PRO A 11 -10.89 -12.24 12.00
N TRP A 12 -10.46 -11.11 11.45
CA TRP A 12 -11.24 -10.42 10.44
C TRP A 12 -11.30 -11.30 9.19
N THR A 13 -12.49 -11.74 8.83
CA THR A 13 -12.74 -12.37 7.53
C THR A 13 -12.97 -11.24 6.53
N ASN A 14 -12.11 -11.13 5.50
CA ASN A 14 -12.25 -10.20 4.36
C ASN A 14 -13.71 -10.09 3.86
N THR A 15 -14.46 -11.19 3.96
CA THR A 15 -15.86 -11.35 3.57
C THR A 15 -16.78 -10.20 4.03
N ALA A 16 -16.70 -9.73 5.27
CA ALA A 16 -17.60 -8.66 5.74
C ALA A 16 -17.30 -7.31 5.08
N PHE A 17 -16.03 -7.04 4.80
CA PHE A 17 -15.61 -5.84 4.06
C PHE A 17 -15.96 -5.96 2.59
N LEU A 18 -15.70 -7.12 1.98
CA LEU A 18 -16.06 -7.40 0.59
C LEU A 18 -17.58 -7.31 0.38
N ASP A 19 -18.39 -7.81 1.31
CA ASP A 19 -19.85 -7.66 1.30
C ASP A 19 -20.27 -6.20 1.38
N LEU A 20 -19.61 -5.39 2.22
CA LEU A 20 -19.88 -3.95 2.30
C LEU A 20 -19.58 -3.26 0.97
N ILE A 21 -18.43 -3.55 0.36
CA ILE A 21 -18.03 -2.96 -0.92
C ILE A 21 -18.99 -3.42 -2.03
N GLY A 22 -19.28 -4.71 -2.13
CA GLY A 22 -20.18 -5.26 -3.15
C GLY A 22 -21.62 -4.73 -3.04
N ARG A 23 -22.10 -4.43 -1.83
CA ARG A 23 -23.40 -3.80 -1.60
C ARG A 23 -23.39 -2.29 -1.80
N SER A 24 -22.22 -1.66 -1.70
CA SER A 24 -22.07 -0.24 -1.97
C SER A 24 -22.04 -0.02 -3.48
N SER A 25 -22.85 0.89 -4.01
CA SER A 25 -22.70 1.33 -5.42
C SER A 25 -21.51 2.31 -5.58
N CYS A 26 -20.54 2.27 -4.66
CA CYS A 26 -19.42 3.18 -4.61
C CYS A 26 -18.22 2.57 -5.35
N ALA A 27 -17.68 3.29 -6.33
CA ALA A 27 -16.42 2.92 -6.94
C ALA A 27 -15.28 3.39 -6.02
N LEU A 28 -14.77 2.47 -5.19
CA LEU A 28 -13.66 2.79 -4.31
C LEU A 28 -12.41 3.04 -5.17
N LYS A 29 -11.87 4.25 -5.08
CA LYS A 29 -10.68 4.69 -5.82
C LYS A 29 -9.40 4.60 -5.01
N SER A 30 -9.51 4.61 -3.69
CA SER A 30 -8.34 4.65 -2.81
C SER A 30 -8.55 3.73 -1.62
N LEU A 31 -7.63 2.77 -1.47
CA LEU A 31 -7.62 1.80 -0.39
C LEU A 31 -6.26 1.80 0.28
N GLN A 32 -6.32 1.81 1.60
CA GLN A 32 -5.14 1.77 2.43
C GLN A 32 -5.27 0.61 3.41
N PHE A 33 -4.25 -0.24 3.38
CA PHE A 33 -4.11 -1.38 4.26
C PHE A 33 -3.13 -1.02 5.38
N LEU A 34 -3.65 -0.88 6.60
CA LEU A 34 -2.88 -0.60 7.82
C LEU A 34 -2.88 -1.81 8.74
N TYR A 35 -1.73 -2.48 8.88
CA TYR A 35 -1.57 -3.60 9.83
C TYR A 35 -2.56 -4.75 9.62
N VAL A 36 -3.05 -4.93 8.38
CA VAL A 36 -4.27 -5.71 8.13
C VAL A 36 -4.01 -7.19 7.88
N PHE A 37 -2.84 -7.52 7.31
CA PHE A 37 -2.70 -8.79 6.62
C PHE A 37 -1.52 -9.59 7.14
N GLU A 38 -1.77 -10.89 7.27
CA GLU A 38 -0.79 -11.90 7.63
C GLU A 38 -0.10 -12.48 6.38
N SER A 39 -0.71 -12.31 5.19
CA SER A 39 -0.21 -12.85 3.93
C SER A 39 -0.51 -11.96 2.71
N ASP A 40 0.23 -12.19 1.61
CA ASP A 40 -0.06 -11.58 0.30
C ASP A 40 -1.49 -11.91 -0.16
N ASP A 41 -1.96 -13.14 0.07
CA ASP A 41 -3.25 -13.65 -0.40
C ASP A 41 -4.44 -12.83 0.13
N ASP A 42 -4.35 -12.34 1.36
CA ASP A 42 -5.40 -11.50 1.95
C ASP A 42 -5.50 -10.13 1.24
N VAL A 43 -4.35 -9.57 0.84
CA VAL A 43 -4.27 -8.33 0.06
C VAL A 43 -4.88 -8.57 -1.33
N LEU A 44 -4.52 -9.70 -1.94
CA LEU A 44 -4.94 -10.08 -3.28
C LEU A 44 -6.45 -10.26 -3.37
N GLU A 45 -7.05 -11.00 -2.43
CA GLU A 45 -8.50 -11.20 -2.36
C GLU A 45 -9.23 -9.86 -2.28
N CYS A 46 -8.73 -8.91 -1.48
CA CYS A 46 -9.30 -7.57 -1.39
C CYS A 46 -9.18 -6.79 -2.71
N ILE A 47 -8.03 -6.86 -3.35
CA ILE A 47 -7.72 -6.11 -4.57
C ILE A 47 -8.54 -6.61 -5.76
N GLU A 48 -8.71 -7.93 -5.90
CA GLU A 48 -9.48 -8.54 -7.01
C GLU A 48 -10.93 -8.07 -7.04
N GLN A 49 -11.53 -7.86 -5.88
CA GLN A 49 -12.93 -7.46 -5.76
C GLN A 49 -13.16 -5.96 -6.02
N ILE A 50 -12.08 -5.17 -6.15
CA ILE A 50 -12.17 -3.71 -6.25
C ILE A 50 -11.34 -3.19 -7.44
N PRO A 51 -11.74 -3.50 -8.69
CA PRO A 51 -11.00 -3.10 -9.88
C PRO A 51 -10.98 -1.58 -10.12
N SER A 52 -11.81 -0.81 -9.42
CA SER A 52 -11.88 0.65 -9.52
C SER A 52 -10.75 1.39 -8.81
N LEU A 53 -9.88 0.68 -8.09
CA LEU A 53 -8.80 1.29 -7.31
C LEU A 53 -7.78 2.00 -8.22
N GLU A 54 -7.56 3.28 -7.90
CA GLU A 54 -6.56 4.15 -8.51
C GLU A 54 -5.34 4.34 -7.60
N CYS A 55 -5.53 4.25 -6.28
CA CYS A 55 -4.49 4.43 -5.28
C CYS A 55 -4.49 3.28 -4.28
N VAL A 56 -3.34 2.61 -4.16
CA VAL A 56 -3.14 1.52 -3.20
C VAL A 56 -1.98 1.87 -2.29
N ARG A 57 -2.22 1.85 -0.98
CA ARG A 57 -1.18 2.01 0.04
C ARG A 57 -1.16 0.79 0.95
N ILE A 58 -0.01 0.17 1.08
CA ILE A 58 0.23 -1.00 1.94
C ILE A 58 1.24 -0.58 3.01
N LEU A 59 0.81 -0.58 4.27
CA LEU A 59 1.65 -0.29 5.44
C LEU A 59 1.84 -1.56 6.28
N VAL A 60 3.09 -2.03 6.35
CA VAL A 60 3.50 -3.24 7.05
C VAL A 60 4.45 -2.90 8.20
N LEU A 61 3.89 -2.64 9.38
CA LEU A 61 4.68 -2.35 10.60
C LEU A 61 4.96 -3.60 11.45
N SER A 62 4.59 -4.77 10.93
CA SER A 62 4.88 -6.06 11.53
C SER A 62 6.39 -6.35 11.54
N TRP A 63 6.90 -6.79 12.69
CA TRP A 63 8.25 -7.32 12.84
C TRP A 63 8.33 -8.79 12.41
N GLN A 64 7.18 -9.45 12.26
CA GLN A 64 7.07 -10.83 11.81
C GLN A 64 6.88 -10.87 10.28
N ASP A 65 7.58 -11.82 9.69
CA ASP A 65 7.96 -11.91 8.28
C ASP A 65 6.87 -11.51 7.25
N ARG A 66 7.22 -10.49 6.45
CA ARG A 66 7.02 -10.43 4.99
C ARG A 66 5.57 -10.44 4.47
N VAL A 67 4.97 -9.25 4.37
CA VAL A 67 3.61 -9.04 3.80
C VAL A 67 3.64 -8.45 2.37
N VAL A 68 4.82 -8.12 1.84
CA VAL A 68 4.97 -7.77 0.43
C VAL A 68 6.11 -8.61 -0.13
N THR A 69 5.74 -9.64 -0.88
CA THR A 69 6.68 -10.53 -1.56
C THR A 69 6.62 -10.37 -3.07
N ASP A 70 7.50 -11.07 -3.77
CA ASP A 70 7.47 -11.17 -5.24
C ASP A 70 6.15 -11.73 -5.76
N HIS A 71 5.42 -12.49 -4.95
CA HIS A 71 4.10 -13.01 -5.31
C HIS A 71 3.08 -11.87 -5.49
N LEU A 72 2.93 -11.00 -4.50
CA LEU A 72 2.08 -9.81 -4.62
C LEU A 72 2.49 -8.92 -5.79
N LEU A 73 3.78 -8.66 -5.98
CA LEU A 73 4.25 -7.84 -7.10
C LEU A 73 4.02 -8.51 -8.46
N GLY A 74 4.20 -9.83 -8.55
CA GLY A 74 3.90 -10.62 -9.74
C GLY A 74 2.43 -10.54 -10.11
N PHE A 75 1.53 -10.58 -9.12
CA PHE A 75 0.10 -10.39 -9.35
C PHE A 75 -0.25 -8.97 -9.83
N LEU A 76 0.45 -7.96 -9.30
CA LEU A 76 0.31 -6.58 -9.75
C LEU A 76 0.98 -6.33 -11.11
N THR A 77 1.83 -7.23 -11.59
CA THR A 77 2.52 -7.11 -12.88
C THR A 77 1.54 -7.42 -14.00
N VAL A 78 1.52 -6.56 -15.02
CA VAL A 78 0.68 -6.79 -16.18
C VAL A 78 1.39 -7.74 -17.13
N ALA A 79 0.90 -8.96 -17.24
CA ALA A 79 1.38 -9.92 -18.24
C ALA A 79 0.64 -9.71 -19.58
N GLU A 80 1.37 -9.77 -20.69
CA GLU A 80 0.77 -9.92 -22.01
C GLU A 80 0.38 -11.39 -22.18
N ASP A 81 -0.92 -11.66 -22.30
CA ASP A 81 -1.38 -12.99 -22.72
C ASP A 81 -1.06 -13.14 -24.21
N ASP A 82 -0.12 -14.04 -24.54
CA ASP A 82 0.26 -14.41 -25.92
C ASP A 82 -0.96 -14.88 -26.75
N ASP A 83 -2.01 -15.36 -26.08
CA ASP A 83 -3.19 -15.95 -26.72
C ASP A 83 -4.35 -14.97 -26.97
N GLY A 84 -4.23 -13.69 -26.60
CA GLY A 84 -5.25 -12.67 -26.86
C GLY A 84 -6.61 -12.92 -26.18
N LEU A 85 -6.70 -13.92 -25.32
CA LEU A 85 -7.83 -14.14 -24.42
C LEU A 85 -7.78 -13.10 -23.31
N SER A 86 -8.94 -12.73 -22.77
CA SER A 86 -9.10 -11.62 -21.82
C SER A 86 -8.20 -11.78 -20.59
N ALA A 87 -6.99 -11.24 -20.65
CA ALA A 87 -6.12 -11.09 -19.48
C ALA A 87 -6.89 -10.30 -18.43
N SER A 88 -7.16 -10.95 -17.29
CA SER A 88 -7.71 -10.30 -16.13
C SER A 88 -6.58 -9.51 -15.48
N TYR A 89 -6.56 -8.20 -15.71
CA TYR A 89 -5.57 -7.32 -15.09
C TYR A 89 -5.98 -7.01 -13.66
N ALA A 90 -5.12 -7.35 -12.70
CA ALA A 90 -5.24 -6.84 -11.34
C ALA A 90 -5.17 -5.32 -11.37
N LEU A 91 -6.08 -4.62 -10.69
CA LEU A 91 -6.07 -3.16 -10.55
C LEU A 91 -5.82 -2.41 -11.87
N PRO A 92 -6.72 -2.54 -12.87
CA PRO A 92 -6.51 -1.93 -14.18
C PRO A 92 -6.44 -0.40 -14.08
N ASN A 93 -6.97 0.21 -13.01
CA ASN A 93 -6.99 1.66 -12.84
C ASN A 93 -5.88 2.21 -11.94
N MET A 94 -4.97 1.36 -11.42
CA MET A 94 -3.97 1.80 -10.45
C MET A 94 -2.96 2.76 -11.08
N LYS A 95 -2.92 3.97 -10.52
CA LYS A 95 -1.98 5.04 -10.87
C LYS A 95 -0.97 5.28 -9.76
N LYS A 96 -1.29 4.91 -8.52
CA LYS A 96 -0.44 5.18 -7.36
C LYS A 96 -0.26 3.94 -6.51
N LEU A 97 0.99 3.60 -6.24
CA LEU A 97 1.37 2.54 -5.31
C LEU A 97 2.25 3.12 -4.20
N THR A 98 1.91 2.84 -2.95
CA THR A 98 2.74 3.16 -1.79
C THR A 98 3.00 1.88 -1.00
N LEU A 99 4.27 1.53 -0.86
CA LEU A 99 4.75 0.41 -0.04
C LEU A 99 5.54 0.98 1.13
N GLU A 100 5.11 0.67 2.35
CA GLU A 100 5.70 1.21 3.57
C GLU A 100 5.91 0.11 4.61
N GLY A 101 7.04 0.16 5.31
CA GLY A 101 7.41 -0.78 6.36
C GLY A 101 8.33 -1.89 5.89
N THR A 102 8.07 -3.14 6.29
CA THR A 102 8.93 -4.29 5.94
C THR A 102 8.50 -4.92 4.62
N VAL A 103 9.33 -4.78 3.58
CA VAL A 103 9.11 -5.38 2.26
C VAL A 103 10.21 -6.41 1.98
N SER A 104 9.83 -7.51 1.33
CA SER A 104 10.72 -8.64 1.09
C SER A 104 10.81 -9.05 -0.38
N CYS A 105 10.36 -8.17 -1.27
CA CYS A 105 10.45 -8.37 -2.68
C CYS A 105 11.86 -8.10 -3.21
N SER A 106 12.16 -8.72 -4.34
CA SER A 106 13.34 -8.44 -5.16
C SER A 106 13.20 -7.11 -5.90
N GLU A 107 14.34 -6.48 -6.17
CA GLU A 107 14.42 -5.30 -7.03
C GLU A 107 13.89 -5.61 -8.44
N GLU A 108 14.17 -6.82 -8.94
CA GLU A 108 13.73 -7.31 -10.24
C GLU A 108 12.20 -7.38 -10.31
N ALA A 109 11.53 -7.97 -9.31
CA ALA A 109 10.07 -8.05 -9.29
C ALA A 109 9.42 -6.66 -9.22
N LEU A 110 9.99 -5.74 -8.44
CA LEU A 110 9.51 -4.37 -8.35
C LEU A 110 9.69 -3.61 -9.66
N SER A 111 10.86 -3.71 -10.30
CA SER A 111 11.12 -3.07 -11.59
C SER A 111 10.21 -3.62 -12.69
N ALA A 112 10.00 -4.94 -12.75
CA ALA A 112 9.14 -5.59 -13.73
C ALA A 112 7.68 -5.14 -13.58
N MET A 113 7.18 -5.09 -12.34
CA MET A 113 5.83 -4.60 -12.05
C MET A 113 5.64 -3.15 -12.51
N ILE A 114 6.59 -2.27 -12.17
CA ILE A 114 6.54 -0.85 -12.56
C ILE A 114 6.56 -0.69 -14.08
N ARG A 115 7.52 -1.32 -14.76
CA ARG A 115 7.65 -1.24 -16.23
C ARG A 115 6.42 -1.75 -16.95
N SER A 116 5.88 -2.89 -16.50
CA SER A 116 4.66 -3.46 -17.11
C SER A 116 3.51 -2.44 -17.11
N ARG A 117 3.35 -1.65 -16.05
CA ARG A 117 2.29 -0.64 -15.97
C ARG A 117 2.65 0.69 -16.62
N TRP A 118 3.93 0.93 -16.86
CA TRP A 118 4.42 2.14 -17.51
C TRP A 118 4.27 2.08 -19.04
N GLU A 119 4.69 0.97 -19.64
CA GLU A 119 4.82 0.80 -21.10
C GLU A 119 3.47 0.54 -21.80
N LEU A 120 2.48 0.00 -21.09
CA LEU A 120 1.20 -0.48 -21.63
C LEU A 120 0.23 0.60 -22.11
N THR A 121 0.58 1.89 -22.02
CA THR A 121 -0.25 2.98 -22.55
C THR A 121 -0.40 2.95 -24.07
N ASN A 122 0.49 2.27 -24.81
CA ASN A 122 0.50 2.33 -26.27
C ASN A 122 -0.28 1.21 -26.98
N THR A 123 -0.64 0.11 -26.30
CA THR A 123 -1.10 -1.11 -27.00
C THR A 123 -2.55 -1.53 -26.75
N SER A 124 -3.15 -1.20 -25.59
CA SER A 124 -4.47 -1.77 -25.24
C SER A 124 -5.48 -0.78 -24.64
N GLY A 125 -5.04 0.33 -24.01
CA GLY A 125 -5.93 1.29 -23.35
C GLY A 125 -6.76 0.73 -22.18
N ARG A 126 -6.52 -0.54 -21.81
CA ARG A 126 -7.25 -1.28 -20.77
C ARG A 126 -6.66 -1.10 -19.37
N VAL A 127 -5.41 -0.65 -19.29
CA VAL A 127 -4.69 -0.45 -18.02
C VAL A 127 -4.22 1.01 -17.96
N ALA A 128 -4.46 1.65 -16.83
CA ALA A 128 -3.98 2.99 -16.52
C ALA A 128 -2.47 2.98 -16.34
N ARG A 129 -1.82 4.06 -16.79
CA ARG A 129 -0.39 4.28 -16.54
C ARG A 129 -0.17 4.42 -15.05
N LEU A 130 0.81 3.71 -14.51
CA LEU A 130 1.31 3.97 -13.17
C LEU A 130 1.99 5.34 -13.17
N GLU A 131 1.60 6.26 -12.29
CA GLU A 131 2.12 7.64 -12.25
C GLU A 131 3.07 7.87 -11.07
N GLU A 132 2.82 7.20 -9.94
CA GLU A 132 3.54 7.43 -8.69
C GLU A 132 3.81 6.12 -7.94
N VAL A 133 5.07 5.94 -7.54
CA VAL A 133 5.51 4.86 -6.68
C VAL A 133 6.23 5.46 -5.49
N THR A 134 5.75 5.17 -4.28
CA THR A 134 6.39 5.59 -3.04
C THR A 134 6.86 4.36 -2.28
N LEU A 135 8.16 4.30 -2.00
CA LEU A 135 8.80 3.25 -1.21
C LEU A 135 9.31 3.89 0.08
N ARG A 136 8.80 3.38 1.20
CA ARG A 136 9.17 3.75 2.57
C ARG A 136 9.56 2.49 3.33
N VAL A 137 10.60 1.83 2.85
CA VAL A 137 10.93 0.46 3.27
C VAL A 137 12.15 0.47 4.18
N ASN A 138 12.00 -0.11 5.37
CA ASN A 138 13.09 -0.18 6.33
C ASN A 138 14.19 -1.13 5.83
N GLY A 139 15.42 -0.63 5.69
CA GLY A 139 16.58 -1.45 5.33
C GLY A 139 16.63 -1.91 3.87
N PHE A 140 15.80 -1.34 3.00
CA PHE A 140 15.86 -1.61 1.56
C PHE A 140 16.90 -0.70 0.92
N VAL A 141 18.07 -1.26 0.64
CA VAL A 141 19.14 -0.54 -0.08
C VAL A 141 18.95 -0.82 -1.56
N LEU A 142 18.53 0.20 -2.31
CA LEU A 142 18.46 0.11 -3.75
C LEU A 142 19.86 0.04 -4.36
N SER A 143 20.07 -0.96 -5.20
CA SER A 143 21.27 -1.08 -6.01
C SER A 143 21.27 -0.02 -7.12
N ASP A 144 22.44 0.56 -7.40
CA ASP A 144 22.68 1.42 -8.57
C ASP A 144 23.08 0.53 -9.76
N PRO A 145 22.46 0.64 -10.96
CA PRO A 145 21.46 1.64 -11.40
C PRO A 145 20.06 1.44 -10.83
N PHE A 146 19.32 2.56 -10.65
CA PHE A 146 18.01 2.70 -9.98
C PHE A 146 16.93 1.81 -10.59
N LEU A 147 16.97 0.50 -10.31
CA LEU A 147 16.05 -0.53 -10.81
C LEU A 147 15.96 -0.59 -12.36
N GLY A 148 16.86 0.10 -13.07
CA GLY A 148 16.75 0.36 -14.51
C GLY A 148 15.56 1.23 -14.91
N LEU A 149 14.95 1.99 -13.99
CA LEU A 149 13.74 2.78 -14.25
C LEU A 149 14.03 4.22 -14.72
N GLU A 150 15.26 4.51 -15.15
CA GLU A 150 15.68 5.87 -15.51
C GLU A 150 14.85 6.46 -16.66
N ASP A 151 14.52 5.62 -17.63
CA ASP A 151 13.65 5.97 -18.76
C ASP A 151 12.23 6.32 -18.28
N CYS A 152 11.66 5.50 -17.40
CA CYS A 152 10.34 5.72 -16.81
C CYS A 152 10.30 7.03 -16.03
N ILE A 153 11.33 7.30 -15.22
CA ILE A 153 11.45 8.55 -14.44
C ILE A 153 11.58 9.75 -15.37
N GLN A 154 12.42 9.66 -16.40
CA GLN A 154 12.61 10.72 -17.39
C GLN A 154 11.30 11.04 -18.15
N GLU A 155 10.47 10.03 -18.38
CA GLU A 155 9.16 10.17 -19.02
C GLU A 155 8.03 10.64 -18.07
N GLY A 156 8.32 10.81 -16.78
CA GLY A 156 7.43 11.43 -15.80
C GLY A 156 6.97 10.52 -14.65
N LEU A 157 7.53 9.33 -14.47
CA LEU A 157 7.22 8.48 -13.32
C LEU A 157 7.73 9.15 -12.04
N LEU A 158 6.85 9.35 -11.06
CA LEU A 158 7.22 9.88 -9.76
C LEU A 158 7.65 8.75 -8.84
N LEU A 159 8.96 8.50 -8.74
CA LEU A 159 9.53 7.57 -7.76
C LEU A 159 9.97 8.34 -6.50
N ARG A 160 9.35 8.03 -5.36
CA ARG A 160 9.70 8.60 -4.05
C ARG A 160 10.32 7.54 -3.16
N LEU A 161 11.50 7.84 -2.64
CA LEU A 161 12.24 7.06 -1.68
C LEU A 161 12.32 7.94 -0.43
N ASP A 162 11.46 7.71 0.54
CA ASP A 162 11.48 8.45 1.80
C ASP A 162 12.23 7.60 2.83
N ASP A 163 13.38 8.10 3.28
CA ASP A 163 14.13 7.56 4.43
C ASP A 163 13.73 8.27 5.74
N ASP A 164 13.03 9.41 5.64
CA ASP A 164 12.66 10.24 6.78
C ASP A 164 11.20 9.99 7.19
N CYS A 165 11.02 9.06 8.15
CA CYS A 165 9.93 9.20 9.09
C CYS A 165 10.17 10.49 9.89
N ASP A 166 9.62 11.63 9.46
CA ASP A 166 9.45 12.76 10.37
C ASP A 166 8.34 12.34 11.37
N PRO A 167 8.69 12.01 12.63
CA PRO A 167 7.69 11.56 13.58
C PRO A 167 6.83 12.78 13.89
N THR A 168 5.64 12.84 13.31
CA THR A 168 4.69 13.91 13.60
C THR A 168 4.46 13.87 15.11
N GLU A 169 4.87 14.97 15.76
CA GLU A 169 4.89 15.17 17.19
C GLU A 169 3.58 14.67 17.82
N VAL A 170 3.66 13.58 18.57
CA VAL A 170 2.67 13.26 19.59
C VAL A 170 2.76 14.36 20.63
N ASP A 171 1.96 15.40 20.42
CA ASP A 171 1.72 16.48 21.37
C ASP A 171 1.18 15.88 22.66
N SER A 172 2.11 15.50 23.54
CA SER A 172 1.86 14.99 24.88
C SER A 172 1.60 16.16 25.81
N SER A 173 0.61 16.98 25.47
CA SER A 173 0.07 18.01 26.34
C SER A 173 -0.91 17.36 27.33
N LEU A 174 -0.38 16.50 28.20
CA LEU A 174 -1.04 16.03 29.41
C LEU A 174 -0.71 17.03 30.51
N SER A 175 -1.47 18.13 30.54
CA SER A 175 -1.43 19.13 31.60
C SER A 175 -1.85 18.48 32.91
N ALA A 176 -0.89 18.20 33.78
CA ALA A 176 -1.17 17.93 35.18
C ALA A 176 -1.62 19.24 35.82
N GLU A 177 -2.92 19.40 36.03
CA GLU A 177 -3.46 20.48 36.84
C GLU A 177 -3.30 20.11 38.31
N ASP A 178 -2.24 20.65 38.92
CA ASP A 178 -2.07 20.76 40.37
C ASP A 178 -3.28 21.49 40.97
N SER A 179 -4.13 20.76 41.68
CA SER A 179 -5.11 21.36 42.60
C SER A 179 -4.56 21.34 44.01
N ASP A 180 -3.75 22.36 44.29
CA ASP A 180 -3.34 22.76 45.62
C ASP A 180 -4.55 23.40 46.34
N SER A 181 -4.94 22.88 47.51
CA SER A 181 -5.98 23.50 48.35
C SER A 181 -5.47 23.65 49.77
N SER A 182 -5.19 24.91 50.09
CA SER A 182 -4.74 25.45 51.36
C SER A 182 -5.73 25.27 52.52
N SER A 183 -5.14 24.96 53.69
CA SER A 183 -5.28 25.62 55.00
C SER A 183 -6.66 25.73 55.69
N GLY A 184 -6.75 25.23 56.93
CA GLY A 184 -7.78 25.65 57.90
C GLY A 184 -7.74 24.92 59.27
N SER A 185 -7.29 25.64 60.29
CA SER A 185 -7.07 25.26 61.71
C SER A 185 -8.23 24.60 62.47
N SER A 186 -7.91 23.84 63.53
CA SER A 186 -8.19 24.17 64.96
C SER A 186 -8.13 22.94 65.88
N ASN A 187 -7.28 22.98 66.91
CA ASN A 187 -7.68 23.02 68.33
C ASN A 187 -6.48 23.25 69.24
#